data_AF-V8C5D8-F1
#
_entry.id   AF-V8C5D8-F1
#
_cell.length_a   1.000
_cell.length_b   1.000
_cell.length_c   1.000
_cell.angle_alpha   90.00
_cell.angle_beta   90.00
_cell.angle_gamma   90.00
#
_symmetry.space_group_name_H-M   'P 1'
#
loop_
_entity.id
_entity.type
_entity.pdbx_description
1 polymer ?
#
loop_
_entity_poly.entity_id
_entity_poly.type
_entity_poly.pdbx_seq_one_letter_code
_entity_poly.pdbx_strand_id
1 'polypeptide(L)'
;MNSSNLKNTSADSKNKNPNPQNNGSQNPAKNPPLTPSQIVQNLRSSNTKTTSTPEPNVAKSAPKSRTKSSTKPTPKTAPKSKPSTKSTTTFHLKPIKAKTNANTAANATKIPTKSTQKSIKDFAPKMRMLKKGLEILPSFEFAGIKAGVKYKDRLDMALLYSATPCVAAGVFTRNRVRAACVEYNIERLKDTPYFHSVIINAGNANACTGERGKKDCLESALSASIALDIDFHSTLLASTGVIGVPLPMPKIKKGILNLAKAKGSSEVCASNAAKAIMTTDTHQKQCALEFRSKNGSKIRLAGIAKGSGMIHPNMATLLGFVITDINISQKLLQKALKKVTKNTFNMISVDRDTSTNDMVLALSNKTAKNELIVDERSVDYKSFVQGIMMICDELSRQIAKDGEGASKLITASVQNAPSKRVARKLAKSIISSNLVKCAVYGNDANWGRILCAMGYAGVEFPKEKLDLKITSKGGEIIIMKNGQALQINEKKATRILGFDEVSIIADLKNTNSAKSAKAYGCDLTPQYISINADYRS
;
A
#
# COMPACT_ATOMS: atom_id res chain seq x y z
N MET A 1 -34.18 -9.62 67.03
CA MET A 1 -33.87 -10.73 67.96
C MET A 1 -32.66 -11.47 67.45
N ASN A 2 -31.58 -11.41 68.25
CA ASN A 2 -30.35 -12.22 68.37
C ASN A 2 -29.69 -12.83 67.12
N SER A 3 -28.45 -12.54 66.69
CA SER A 3 -27.12 -12.29 67.33
C SER A 3 -26.21 -13.53 67.41
N SER A 4 -25.07 -13.48 66.71
CA SER A 4 -23.74 -14.02 67.08
C SER A 4 -22.76 -13.71 65.92
N ASN A 5 -22.07 -12.56 65.85
CA ASN A 5 -20.86 -12.11 66.57
C ASN A 5 -19.67 -13.09 66.60
N LEU A 6 -18.57 -12.69 65.95
CA LEU A 6 -17.24 -12.55 66.58
C LEU A 6 -16.31 -11.68 65.69
N LYS A 7 -15.87 -10.56 66.28
CA LYS A 7 -14.74 -9.69 65.88
C LYS A 7 -13.43 -10.30 66.39
N ASN A 8 -12.27 -10.05 65.78
CA ASN A 8 -11.21 -9.06 66.14
C ASN A 8 -9.86 -9.80 65.85
N THR A 9 -8.70 -9.26 65.46
CA THR A 9 -7.96 -8.05 65.83
C THR A 9 -6.86 -7.72 64.80
N SER A 10 -6.45 -6.45 64.81
CA SER A 10 -5.29 -5.76 64.22
C SER A 10 -3.89 -6.33 64.49
N ALA A 11 -2.91 -6.04 63.61
CA ALA A 11 -1.56 -5.63 63.99
C ALA A 11 -0.79 -4.94 62.83
N ASP A 12 -0.38 -3.69 63.07
CA ASP A 12 0.67 -2.96 62.36
C ASP A 12 2.04 -3.64 62.55
N SER A 13 2.88 -3.62 61.52
CA SER A 13 4.34 -3.52 61.75
C SER A 13 5.05 -2.77 60.63
N LYS A 14 5.66 -1.64 61.03
CA LYS A 14 6.69 -0.91 60.32
C LYS A 14 7.90 -1.82 60.15
N ASN A 15 8.56 -1.82 58.99
CA ASN A 15 9.99 -2.08 58.97
C ASN A 15 10.73 -1.13 58.01
N LYS A 16 11.85 -0.61 58.55
CA LYS A 16 12.73 0.40 57.97
C LYS A 16 13.73 -0.27 57.01
N ASN A 17 14.12 0.55 56.02
CA ASN A 17 15.29 0.55 55.13
C ASN A 17 16.52 -0.30 55.57
N PRO A 18 17.38 -0.76 54.63
CA PRO A 18 18.38 0.18 54.09
C PRO A 18 18.77 0.00 52.61
N ASN A 19 19.18 1.15 52.06
CA ASN A 19 20.00 1.37 50.86
C ASN A 19 21.23 0.43 50.81
N PRO A 20 21.70 0.04 49.61
CA PRO A 20 23.13 0.22 49.38
C PRO A 20 23.50 0.75 47.98
N GLN A 21 24.41 1.71 48.03
CA GLN A 21 25.61 1.83 47.21
C GLN A 21 25.47 2.12 45.71
N ASN A 22 25.53 3.44 45.48
CA ASN A 22 26.29 4.14 44.46
C ASN A 22 27.52 3.35 43.94
N ASN A 23 27.47 2.89 42.68
CA ASN A 23 28.65 2.51 41.90
C ASN A 23 28.61 3.28 40.58
N GLY A 24 29.52 4.24 40.45
CA GLY A 24 29.73 4.98 39.22
C GLY A 24 30.32 4.08 38.14
N SER A 25 29.57 3.84 37.06
CA SER A 25 30.13 3.36 35.81
C SER A 25 30.24 4.53 34.83
N GLN A 26 31.46 4.83 34.41
CA GLN A 26 31.78 5.77 33.36
C GLN A 26 30.98 5.43 32.09
N ASN A 27 30.28 6.43 31.57
CA ASN A 27 29.53 6.37 30.33
C ASN A 27 30.55 6.41 29.17
N PRO A 28 30.70 5.37 28.31
CA PRO A 28 31.52 5.52 27.12
C PRO A 28 30.78 6.49 26.19
N ALA A 29 31.48 7.54 25.75
CA ALA A 29 30.96 8.52 24.81
C ALA A 29 30.27 7.81 23.64
N LYS A 30 28.95 7.97 23.52
CA LYS A 30 28.21 7.55 22.34
C LYS A 30 28.72 8.37 21.17
N ASN A 31 29.52 7.74 20.30
CA ASN A 31 29.81 8.32 19.00
C ASN A 31 28.47 8.61 18.30
N PRO A 32 28.30 9.79 17.69
CA PRO A 32 27.10 10.11 16.93
C PRO A 32 26.91 9.10 15.79
N PRO A 33 25.66 8.83 15.36
CA PRO A 33 25.40 7.95 14.23
C PRO A 33 26.18 8.42 12.99
N LEU A 34 26.81 7.48 12.28
CA LEU A 34 27.50 7.78 11.02
C LEU A 34 26.52 8.41 10.03
N THR A 35 26.96 9.48 9.37
CA THR A 35 26.17 10.10 8.30
C THR A 35 26.09 9.17 7.09
N PRO A 36 25.05 9.25 6.24
CA PRO A 36 24.93 8.41 5.05
C PRO A 36 26.17 8.45 4.14
N SER A 37 26.81 9.61 3.99
CA SER A 37 28.06 9.76 3.24
C SER A 37 29.22 8.98 3.85
N GLN A 38 29.30 8.92 5.19
CA GLN A 38 30.31 8.14 5.91
C GLN A 38 30.08 6.64 5.81
N ILE A 39 28.82 6.18 5.81
CA ILE A 39 28.48 4.76 5.61
C ILE A 39 28.88 4.31 4.19
N VAL A 40 28.57 5.13 3.18
CA VAL A 40 28.93 4.84 1.78
C VAL A 40 30.45 4.88 1.56
N GLN A 41 31.17 5.80 2.20
CA GLN A 41 32.65 5.86 2.13
C GLN A 41 33.33 4.69 2.85
N ASN A 42 32.84 4.30 4.03
CA ASN A 42 33.42 3.21 4.82
C ASN A 42 33.26 1.85 4.12
N LEU A 43 32.20 1.67 3.32
CA LEU A 43 31.99 0.45 2.54
C LEU A 43 32.72 0.44 1.19
N ARG A 44 33.03 1.61 0.61
CA ARG A 44 33.90 1.72 -0.58
C ARG A 44 35.36 1.42 -0.27
N SER A 45 35.79 1.70 0.95
CA SER A 45 37.18 1.47 1.42
C SER A 45 37.43 0.05 1.92
N SER A 46 36.40 -0.72 2.26
CA SER A 46 36.54 -2.15 2.60
C SER A 46 36.69 -3.08 1.38
N ASN A 47 36.36 -2.61 0.18
CA ASN A 47 36.46 -3.40 -1.07
C ASN A 47 37.83 -3.30 -1.77
N THR A 48 38.80 -2.55 -1.25
CA THR A 48 40.13 -2.38 -1.85
C THR A 48 41.25 -3.15 -1.16
N LYS A 49 40.94 -4.03 -0.19
CA LYS A 49 41.92 -4.89 0.46
C LYS A 49 41.49 -6.36 0.48
N THR A 50 41.74 -7.06 -0.62
CA THR A 50 41.99 -8.50 -0.61
C THR A 50 43.13 -8.81 -1.57
N THR A 51 44.31 -8.99 -0.99
CA THR A 51 45.52 -9.52 -1.63
C THR A 51 45.38 -11.02 -1.88
N SER A 52 45.87 -11.42 -3.05
CA SER A 52 45.98 -12.77 -3.59
C SER A 52 46.91 -13.70 -2.79
N THR A 53 46.48 -14.94 -2.60
CA THR A 53 47.34 -16.12 -2.35
C THR A 53 47.01 -17.19 -3.40
N PRO A 54 48.00 -17.78 -4.10
CA PRO A 54 47.75 -18.74 -5.18
C PRO A 54 47.87 -20.20 -4.73
N GLU A 55 47.08 -21.08 -5.36
CA GLU A 55 47.25 -22.54 -5.32
C GLU A 55 48.06 -23.05 -6.54
N PRO A 56 48.69 -24.24 -6.45
CA PRO A 56 49.83 -24.61 -7.28
C PRO A 56 49.42 -25.34 -8.57
N ASN A 57 50.19 -25.19 -9.64
CA ASN A 57 50.17 -26.17 -10.73
C ASN A 57 51.51 -26.28 -11.47
N VAL A 58 52.06 -27.50 -11.37
CA VAL A 58 52.70 -28.36 -12.39
C VAL A 58 53.56 -27.69 -13.48
N ALA A 59 54.82 -28.11 -13.49
CA ALA A 59 55.87 -27.76 -14.45
C ALA A 59 55.66 -28.32 -15.86
N LYS A 60 56.13 -27.56 -16.87
CA LYS A 60 56.77 -28.05 -18.12
C LYS A 60 57.50 -26.91 -18.87
N SER A 61 58.84 -26.99 -18.88
CA SER A 61 59.86 -26.66 -19.91
C SER A 61 59.64 -25.57 -21.00
N ALA A 62 60.40 -24.46 -20.88
CA ALA A 62 61.43 -23.85 -21.80
C ALA A 62 61.18 -23.60 -23.32
N PRO A 63 61.96 -22.72 -24.04
CA PRO A 63 62.80 -21.56 -23.64
C PRO A 63 62.80 -20.27 -24.56
N LYS A 64 63.31 -19.16 -23.98
CA LYS A 64 64.21 -18.06 -24.52
C LYS A 64 63.79 -17.07 -25.64
N SER A 65 63.83 -15.76 -25.31
CA SER A 65 64.72 -14.67 -25.86
C SER A 65 64.32 -13.28 -25.26
N ARG A 66 65.18 -12.54 -24.52
CA ARG A 66 66.09 -11.40 -24.90
C ARG A 66 65.40 -10.34 -25.80
N THR A 67 65.28 -9.03 -25.49
CA THR A 67 66.28 -7.99 -25.09
C THR A 67 65.64 -6.64 -24.65
N LYS A 68 66.32 -5.91 -23.73
CA LYS A 68 66.69 -4.44 -23.61
C LYS A 68 65.92 -3.37 -24.47
N SER A 69 65.74 -2.09 -24.12
CA SER A 69 66.18 -1.13 -23.07
C SER A 69 65.47 0.25 -23.24
N SER A 70 65.54 1.13 -22.21
CA SER A 70 65.72 2.62 -22.24
C SER A 70 64.68 3.51 -22.98
N THR A 71 64.24 4.70 -22.56
CA THR A 71 64.77 5.78 -21.70
C THR A 71 63.69 6.86 -21.51
N LYS A 72 63.71 7.57 -20.36
CA LYS A 72 63.08 8.90 -20.11
C LYS A 72 64.06 10.01 -20.60
N PRO A 73 63.69 11.30 -20.78
CA PRO A 73 63.28 12.20 -19.69
C PRO A 73 62.26 13.35 -20.01
N THR A 74 61.76 13.95 -18.93
CA THR A 74 60.98 15.21 -18.74
C THR A 74 61.86 16.49 -18.90
N PRO A 75 61.52 17.76 -18.48
CA PRO A 75 60.30 18.41 -17.95
C PRO A 75 60.04 19.88 -18.48
N LYS A 76 59.11 20.61 -17.80
CA LYS A 76 58.97 22.09 -17.59
C LYS A 76 57.73 22.70 -18.29
N THR A 77 56.94 23.65 -17.77
CA THR A 77 56.85 24.46 -16.53
C THR A 77 55.50 25.21 -16.55
N ALA A 78 54.94 25.56 -15.39
CA ALA A 78 53.84 26.54 -15.23
C ALA A 78 54.34 28.00 -15.34
N PRO A 79 53.44 29.01 -15.44
CA PRO A 79 53.15 29.83 -14.25
C PRO A 79 51.70 30.38 -14.11
N LYS A 80 51.47 31.10 -13.00
CA LYS A 80 50.23 31.56 -12.35
C LYS A 80 49.76 32.99 -12.72
N SER A 81 48.54 33.32 -12.26
CA SER A 81 47.97 34.62 -11.80
C SER A 81 47.24 35.46 -12.86
N LYS A 82 46.17 36.27 -12.63
CA LYS A 82 45.21 36.62 -11.55
C LYS A 82 44.05 37.47 -12.24
N PRO A 83 43.00 38.00 -11.54
CA PRO A 83 41.63 38.19 -12.10
C PRO A 83 41.15 39.65 -12.33
N SER A 84 40.04 39.82 -13.07
CA SER A 84 39.16 41.01 -13.16
C SER A 84 37.81 40.57 -13.79
N THR A 85 36.61 41.15 -13.64
CA THR A 85 36.03 42.30 -12.93
C THR A 85 34.49 42.14 -13.00
N LYS A 86 33.77 42.67 -12.01
CA LYS A 86 32.29 42.78 -11.98
C LYS A 86 31.78 43.79 -13.01
N SER A 87 30.57 43.57 -13.54
CA SER A 87 29.72 44.62 -14.11
C SER A 87 28.25 44.32 -13.82
N THR A 88 27.58 45.31 -13.28
CA THR A 88 26.17 45.33 -12.86
C THR A 88 25.51 46.44 -13.68
N THR A 89 24.38 46.19 -14.33
CA THR A 89 23.57 47.28 -14.91
C THR A 89 22.08 47.00 -14.76
N THR A 90 21.45 47.86 -13.97
CA THR A 90 20.01 48.07 -13.78
C THR A 90 19.46 49.03 -14.84
N PHE A 91 18.22 48.83 -15.31
CA PHE A 91 17.42 49.89 -15.94
C PHE A 91 15.94 49.80 -15.53
N HIS A 92 15.34 50.96 -15.26
CA HIS A 92 13.93 51.17 -14.93
C HIS A 92 13.32 52.20 -15.90
N LEU A 93 12.20 51.83 -16.54
CA LEU A 93 10.94 52.57 -16.85
C LEU A 93 11.03 54.03 -17.35
N LYS A 94 10.26 54.52 -18.35
CA LYS A 94 8.76 54.59 -18.46
C LYS A 94 8.36 55.30 -19.83
N PRO A 95 7.10 55.71 -20.12
CA PRO A 95 6.31 55.27 -21.29
C PRO A 95 6.00 56.36 -22.35
N ILE A 96 5.44 55.98 -23.52
CA ILE A 96 4.88 56.93 -24.51
C ILE A 96 3.52 56.44 -25.04
N LYS A 97 2.55 57.37 -25.12
CA LYS A 97 1.23 57.28 -25.79
C LYS A 97 1.22 58.16 -27.05
N ALA A 98 0.52 57.74 -28.12
CA ALA A 98 -0.44 58.52 -28.96
C ALA A 98 -0.65 57.86 -30.36
N LYS A 99 -1.90 57.48 -30.73
CA LYS A 99 -2.81 58.05 -31.78
C LYS A 99 -2.47 57.69 -33.24
N THR A 100 -3.18 56.74 -33.89
CA THR A 100 -4.41 56.78 -34.75
C THR A 100 -4.22 57.15 -36.24
N ASN A 101 -4.63 56.23 -37.14
CA ASN A 101 -5.39 56.38 -38.42
C ASN A 101 -5.47 54.99 -39.08
N ALA A 102 -6.61 54.32 -39.31
CA ALA A 102 -7.82 54.57 -40.13
C ALA A 102 -7.74 53.96 -41.55
N ASN A 103 -8.70 53.05 -41.82
CA ASN A 103 -9.23 52.54 -43.10
C ASN A 103 -8.50 51.44 -43.89
N THR A 104 -9.05 50.22 -43.86
CA THR A 104 -9.81 49.64 -45.00
C THR A 104 -10.65 48.43 -44.57
N ALA A 105 -11.91 48.42 -45.01
CA ALA A 105 -12.94 47.40 -44.84
C ALA A 105 -12.62 46.13 -45.66
N ALA A 106 -13.28 44.96 -45.59
CA ALA A 106 -14.52 44.50 -45.02
C ALA A 106 -14.44 42.96 -44.90
N ASN A 107 -14.97 42.39 -43.82
CA ASN A 107 -15.82 41.19 -43.86
C ASN A 107 -16.30 40.87 -42.45
N ALA A 108 -17.47 41.39 -42.14
CA ALA A 108 -18.24 41.00 -40.98
C ALA A 108 -18.94 39.67 -41.28
N THR A 109 -18.71 38.65 -40.45
CA THR A 109 -19.79 37.74 -40.06
C THR A 109 -19.46 36.99 -38.77
N LYS A 110 -20.27 37.31 -37.75
CA LYS A 110 -20.56 36.55 -36.52
C LYS A 110 -19.46 36.44 -35.44
N ILE A 111 -19.54 37.40 -34.51
CA ILE A 111 -19.17 37.23 -33.10
C ILE A 111 -20.10 36.16 -32.50
N PRO A 112 -19.60 35.07 -31.89
CA PRO A 112 -20.42 34.27 -30.99
C PRO A 112 -20.62 35.06 -29.70
N THR A 113 -21.80 35.64 -29.59
CA THR A 113 -22.37 36.13 -28.34
C THR A 113 -22.46 35.00 -27.32
N LYS A 114 -22.12 35.35 -26.06
CA LYS A 114 -22.39 34.64 -24.80
C LYS A 114 -23.16 33.31 -24.94
N SER A 115 -22.45 32.19 -25.00
CA SER A 115 -22.93 30.93 -24.42
C SER A 115 -21.76 29.98 -24.16
N THR A 116 -21.76 29.36 -22.96
CA THR A 116 -20.79 28.39 -22.39
C THR A 116 -19.82 28.87 -21.31
N GLN A 117 -20.26 29.74 -20.41
CA GLN A 117 -20.02 29.44 -18.99
C GLN A 117 -20.95 28.30 -18.57
N LYS A 118 -20.60 27.08 -18.97
CA LYS A 118 -21.16 25.89 -18.35
C LYS A 118 -20.68 25.94 -16.90
N SER A 119 -21.62 26.13 -15.98
CA SER A 119 -21.47 26.05 -14.52
C SER A 119 -20.25 25.19 -14.12
N ILE A 120 -19.19 25.85 -13.63
CA ILE A 120 -18.00 25.19 -13.08
C ILE A 120 -18.36 24.35 -11.83
N LYS A 121 -19.58 24.47 -11.30
CA LYS A 121 -20.06 23.75 -10.13
C LYS A 121 -20.47 22.29 -10.42
N ASP A 122 -20.65 21.89 -11.68
CA ASP A 122 -21.23 20.58 -12.03
C ASP A 122 -20.29 19.62 -12.78
N PHE A 123 -18.99 19.88 -12.81
CA PHE A 123 -18.05 18.92 -13.44
C PHE A 123 -17.97 17.64 -12.61
N ALA A 124 -18.54 16.55 -13.12
CA ALA A 124 -18.40 15.20 -12.60
C ALA A 124 -17.79 14.32 -13.71
N PRO A 125 -16.49 14.00 -13.66
CA PRO A 125 -15.87 13.25 -14.73
C PRO A 125 -16.38 11.81 -14.77
N LYS A 126 -16.63 11.31 -15.98
CA LYS A 126 -16.99 9.91 -16.18
C LYS A 126 -15.78 9.03 -15.88
N MET A 127 -15.86 8.27 -14.80
CA MET A 127 -14.88 7.24 -14.45
C MET A 127 -15.07 6.03 -15.36
N ARG A 128 -13.97 5.52 -15.94
CA ARG A 128 -14.00 4.31 -16.76
C ARG A 128 -13.05 3.26 -16.21
N MET A 129 -13.59 2.20 -15.62
CA MET A 129 -12.82 0.99 -15.31
C MET A 129 -12.35 0.32 -16.60
N LEU A 130 -11.13 -0.19 -16.59
CA LEU A 130 -10.49 -0.83 -17.73
C LEU A 130 -10.28 -2.32 -17.41
N LYS A 131 -10.40 -3.19 -18.42
CA LYS A 131 -9.97 -4.58 -18.35
C LYS A 131 -8.45 -4.68 -18.56
N LYS A 132 -7.71 -3.97 -17.71
CA LYS A 132 -6.25 -3.74 -17.79
C LYS A 132 -5.68 -3.58 -16.38
N GLY A 133 -4.36 -3.70 -16.24
CA GLY A 133 -3.62 -3.59 -15.00
C GLY A 133 -2.69 -2.37 -14.97
N LEU A 134 -1.49 -2.55 -14.43
CA LEU A 134 -0.50 -1.49 -14.25
C LEU A 134 0.02 -0.91 -15.58
N GLU A 135 -0.02 -1.69 -16.66
CA GLU A 135 0.49 -1.34 -17.99
C GLU A 135 -0.23 -0.15 -18.64
N ILE A 136 -1.36 0.31 -18.08
CA ILE A 136 -2.02 1.53 -18.57
C ILE A 136 -1.18 2.79 -18.35
N LEU A 137 -0.21 2.75 -17.44
CA LEU A 137 0.67 3.86 -17.07
C LEU A 137 2.06 3.64 -17.70
N PRO A 138 2.28 4.06 -18.97
CA PRO A 138 3.56 3.83 -19.66
C PRO A 138 4.73 4.62 -19.05
N SER A 139 4.45 5.59 -18.17
CA SER A 139 5.46 6.33 -17.38
C SER A 139 5.96 5.57 -16.15
N PHE A 140 5.48 4.34 -15.95
CA PHE A 140 6.02 3.37 -15.00
C PHE A 140 6.60 2.17 -15.75
N GLU A 141 7.59 1.54 -15.13
CA GLU A 141 8.15 0.26 -15.54
C GLU A 141 7.99 -0.75 -14.40
N PHE A 142 7.90 -2.02 -14.76
CA PHE A 142 7.61 -3.11 -13.84
C PHE A 142 8.56 -4.27 -14.09
N ALA A 143 8.83 -5.05 -13.07
CA ALA A 143 9.45 -6.36 -13.23
C ALA A 143 8.89 -7.32 -12.20
N GLY A 144 8.81 -8.60 -12.57
CA GLY A 144 8.66 -9.70 -11.65
C GLY A 144 9.63 -10.80 -12.04
N ILE A 145 10.39 -11.32 -11.08
CA ILE A 145 11.43 -12.34 -11.33
C ILE A 145 11.38 -13.47 -10.32
N LYS A 146 11.99 -14.59 -10.69
CA LYS A 146 12.23 -15.75 -9.82
C LYS A 146 13.57 -15.53 -9.10
N ALA A 147 13.55 -14.95 -7.91
CA ALA A 147 14.75 -14.72 -7.09
C ALA A 147 15.06 -15.92 -6.19
N GLY A 148 14.07 -16.79 -5.94
CA GLY A 148 14.23 -17.96 -5.12
C GLY A 148 14.34 -17.64 -3.63
N VAL A 149 13.64 -16.58 -3.17
CA VAL A 149 13.57 -16.15 -1.77
C VAL A 149 13.03 -17.28 -0.90
N LYS A 150 11.89 -17.88 -1.31
CA LYS A 150 11.32 -19.09 -0.69
C LYS A 150 11.02 -20.15 -1.74
N TYR A 151 10.40 -19.78 -2.86
CA TYR A 151 9.83 -20.72 -3.82
C TYR A 151 10.84 -21.06 -4.92
N LYS A 152 10.89 -22.33 -5.34
CA LYS A 152 11.57 -22.73 -6.57
C LYS A 152 10.63 -22.46 -7.76
N ASP A 153 11.18 -21.99 -8.86
CA ASP A 153 10.48 -21.79 -10.15
C ASP A 153 9.24 -20.88 -10.17
N ARG A 154 8.99 -20.15 -9.09
CA ARG A 154 7.90 -19.17 -8.96
C ARG A 154 8.47 -17.75 -8.90
N LEU A 155 7.75 -16.79 -9.48
CA LEU A 155 8.05 -15.37 -9.30
C LEU A 155 7.84 -14.98 -7.83
N ASP A 156 8.82 -14.33 -7.22
CA ASP A 156 8.80 -14.02 -5.79
C ASP A 156 9.51 -12.70 -5.42
N MET A 157 9.92 -11.91 -6.43
CA MET A 157 10.31 -10.52 -6.24
C MET A 157 9.72 -9.64 -7.36
N ALA A 158 9.26 -8.45 -6.99
CA ALA A 158 8.71 -7.45 -7.90
C ALA A 158 9.38 -6.08 -7.74
N LEU A 159 9.33 -5.31 -8.83
CA LEU A 159 9.70 -3.91 -8.90
C LEU A 159 8.55 -3.10 -9.50
N LEU A 160 8.18 -2.01 -8.85
CA LEU A 160 7.47 -0.89 -9.45
C LEU A 160 8.45 0.27 -9.55
N TYR A 161 8.67 0.82 -10.74
CA TYR A 161 9.67 1.87 -10.99
C TYR A 161 9.08 3.03 -11.79
N SER A 162 9.50 4.26 -11.48
CA SER A 162 9.30 5.41 -12.36
C SER A 162 10.61 6.19 -12.49
N ALA A 163 11.00 6.48 -13.73
CA ALA A 163 12.13 7.37 -14.01
C ALA A 163 11.85 8.80 -13.52
N THR A 164 10.58 9.23 -13.53
CA THR A 164 10.17 10.50 -12.96
C THR A 164 9.93 10.36 -11.45
N PRO A 165 10.47 11.26 -10.61
CA PRO A 165 10.28 11.20 -9.17
C PRO A 165 8.79 11.23 -8.78
N CYS A 166 8.36 10.25 -8.00
CA CYS A 166 7.01 10.16 -7.46
C CYS A 166 6.88 10.90 -6.13
N VAL A 167 5.75 11.56 -5.90
CA VAL A 167 5.28 11.72 -4.51
C VAL A 167 4.66 10.41 -4.04
N ALA A 168 4.90 10.05 -2.78
CA ALA A 168 4.35 8.82 -2.21
C ALA A 168 3.54 9.08 -0.93
N ALA A 169 2.58 8.19 -0.70
CA ALA A 169 1.80 8.10 0.52
C ALA A 169 1.72 6.65 0.99
N GLY A 170 1.58 6.47 2.30
CA GLY A 170 1.49 5.15 2.91
C GLY A 170 0.46 5.07 4.03
N VAL A 171 -0.18 3.91 4.16
CA VAL A 171 -0.92 3.49 5.35
C VAL A 171 -0.42 2.11 5.75
N PHE A 172 -0.29 1.89 7.05
CA PHE A 172 0.48 0.78 7.59
C PHE A 172 -0.25 0.09 8.74
N THR A 173 0.05 -1.19 8.94
CA THR A 173 -0.47 -1.99 10.04
C THR A 173 -0.33 -1.27 11.40
N ARG A 174 -1.32 -1.48 12.26
CA ARG A 174 -1.26 -1.11 13.68
C ARG A 174 -0.89 -2.28 14.58
N ASN A 175 -0.60 -3.44 14.00
CA ASN A 175 -0.03 -4.55 14.76
C ASN A 175 1.22 -4.05 15.50
N ARG A 176 1.37 -4.43 16.78
CA ARG A 176 2.49 -4.01 17.61
C ARG A 176 3.81 -4.65 17.18
N VAL A 177 3.74 -5.81 16.51
CA VAL A 177 4.86 -6.59 16.02
C VAL A 177 5.11 -6.23 14.55
N ARG A 178 5.37 -4.94 14.27
CA ARG A 178 5.55 -4.48 12.88
C ARG A 178 6.79 -5.10 12.26
N ALA A 179 6.69 -5.46 10.98
CA ALA A 179 7.85 -5.88 10.21
C ALA A 179 8.83 -4.73 9.97
N ALA A 180 10.12 -5.06 9.78
CA ALA A 180 11.16 -4.06 9.60
C ALA A 180 10.91 -3.14 8.38
N CYS A 181 10.36 -3.68 7.29
CA CYS A 181 10.02 -2.88 6.10
C CYS A 181 8.88 -1.88 6.33
N VAL A 182 7.95 -2.17 7.26
CA VAL A 182 6.89 -1.24 7.65
C VAL A 182 7.49 -0.03 8.37
N GLU A 183 8.35 -0.28 9.37
CA GLU A 183 9.03 0.77 10.12
C GLU A 183 9.91 1.63 9.21
N TYR A 184 10.72 0.98 8.38
CA TYR A 184 11.55 1.63 7.37
C TYR A 184 10.73 2.59 6.48
N ASN A 185 9.62 2.13 5.90
CA ASN A 185 8.79 2.96 5.03
C ASN A 185 8.14 4.14 5.77
N ILE A 186 7.71 3.95 7.03
CA ILE A 186 7.13 5.02 7.85
C ILE A 186 8.15 6.16 8.05
N GLU A 187 9.42 5.82 8.27
CA GLU A 187 10.49 6.80 8.39
C GLU A 187 10.79 7.47 7.04
N ARG A 188 11.00 6.68 5.98
CA ARG A 188 11.36 7.22 4.66
C ARG A 188 10.32 8.21 4.13
N LEU A 189 9.03 7.92 4.30
CA LEU A 189 7.94 8.81 3.86
C LEU A 189 7.90 10.17 4.58
N LYS A 190 8.57 10.31 5.73
CA LYS A 190 8.72 11.59 6.44
C LYS A 190 9.97 12.34 5.98
N ASP A 191 11.04 11.60 5.67
CA ASP A 191 12.36 12.15 5.38
C ASP A 191 12.46 12.74 3.97
N THR A 192 11.82 12.12 2.98
CA THR A 192 11.86 12.57 1.57
C THR A 192 10.47 12.63 0.94
N PRO A 193 10.20 13.63 0.09
CA PRO A 193 8.96 13.69 -0.67
C PRO A 193 9.04 12.94 -2.01
N TYR A 194 10.22 12.45 -2.42
CA TYR A 194 10.45 11.89 -3.76
C TYR A 194 10.93 10.43 -3.73
N PHE A 195 10.25 9.58 -4.50
CA PHE A 195 10.52 8.15 -4.60
C PHE A 195 10.55 7.69 -6.05
N HIS A 196 11.39 6.72 -6.38
CA HIS A 196 11.47 6.13 -7.72
C HIS A 196 11.00 4.69 -7.76
N SER A 197 11.13 3.95 -6.65
CA SER A 197 10.89 2.51 -6.68
C SER A 197 10.18 1.95 -5.45
N VAL A 198 9.51 0.83 -5.68
CA VAL A 198 9.06 -0.10 -4.64
C VAL A 198 9.65 -1.47 -4.94
N ILE A 199 10.48 -2.01 -4.05
CA ILE A 199 10.98 -3.38 -4.11
C ILE A 199 10.12 -4.25 -3.22
N ILE A 200 9.62 -5.35 -3.77
CA ILE A 200 8.69 -6.24 -3.08
C ILE A 200 9.24 -7.66 -3.12
N ASN A 201 9.26 -8.35 -1.98
CA ASN A 201 9.59 -9.78 -1.93
C ASN A 201 8.45 -10.60 -1.32
N ALA A 202 8.23 -11.78 -1.87
CA ALA A 202 7.29 -12.78 -1.37
C ALA A 202 8.04 -14.01 -0.81
N GLY A 203 7.42 -14.69 0.15
CA GLY A 203 7.97 -15.87 0.81
C GLY A 203 8.71 -15.61 2.13
N ASN A 204 9.11 -14.37 2.42
CA ASN A 204 9.72 -13.97 3.69
C ASN A 204 9.18 -12.60 4.13
N ALA A 205 8.65 -12.52 5.34
CA ALA A 205 8.03 -11.29 5.86
C ALA A 205 9.04 -10.27 6.41
N ASN A 206 10.28 -10.66 6.73
CA ASN A 206 11.22 -9.81 7.48
C ASN A 206 10.57 -9.17 8.73
N ALA A 207 9.77 -9.97 9.44
CA ALA A 207 9.11 -9.61 10.69
C ALA A 207 9.73 -10.41 11.84
N CYS A 208 9.81 -9.81 13.02
CA CYS A 208 10.48 -10.41 14.18
C CYS A 208 11.97 -10.76 13.96
N THR A 209 12.69 -9.98 13.16
CA THR A 209 14.10 -10.22 12.79
C THR A 209 15.09 -9.26 13.45
N GLY A 210 14.62 -8.44 14.40
CA GLY A 210 15.44 -7.54 15.21
C GLY A 210 16.26 -6.53 14.39
N GLU A 211 17.41 -6.13 14.93
CA GLU A 211 18.33 -5.18 14.28
C GLU A 211 18.86 -5.68 12.93
N ARG A 212 18.96 -7.01 12.75
CA ARG A 212 19.32 -7.59 11.46
C ARG A 212 18.28 -7.26 10.39
N GLY A 213 16.99 -7.40 10.69
CA GLY A 213 15.91 -7.07 9.75
C GLY A 213 15.92 -5.61 9.30
N LYS A 214 16.25 -4.69 10.21
CA LYS A 214 16.42 -3.26 9.89
C LYS A 214 17.61 -3.02 8.96
N LYS A 215 18.76 -3.65 9.24
CA LYS A 215 19.94 -3.61 8.36
C LYS A 215 19.65 -4.20 6.99
N ASP A 216 18.94 -5.32 6.92
CA ASP A 216 18.54 -5.96 5.67
C ASP A 216 17.69 -5.02 4.80
N CYS A 217 16.81 -4.20 5.41
CA CYS A 217 16.07 -3.15 4.70
C CYS A 217 17.01 -2.08 4.12
N LEU A 218 17.94 -1.55 4.91
CA LEU A 218 18.90 -0.54 4.43
C LEU A 218 19.78 -1.09 3.30
N GLU A 219 20.27 -2.32 3.42
CA GLU A 219 21.06 -2.96 2.37
C GLU A 219 20.25 -3.23 1.09
N SER A 220 18.96 -3.56 1.22
CA SER A 220 18.06 -3.71 0.08
C SER A 220 17.86 -2.38 -0.65
N ALA A 221 17.61 -1.29 0.09
CA ALA A 221 17.49 0.04 -0.49
C ALA A 221 18.79 0.52 -1.16
N LEU A 222 19.95 0.22 -0.56
CA LEU A 222 21.26 0.52 -1.16
C LEU A 222 21.47 -0.25 -2.46
N SER A 223 21.10 -1.53 -2.47
CA SER A 223 21.20 -2.35 -3.68
C SER A 223 20.29 -1.83 -4.79
N ALA A 224 19.09 -1.35 -4.45
CA ALA A 224 18.19 -0.73 -5.42
C ALA A 224 18.74 0.60 -5.95
N SER A 225 19.29 1.43 -5.08
CA SER A 225 19.97 2.69 -5.45
C SER A 225 21.08 2.46 -6.46
N ILE A 226 21.96 1.48 -6.22
CA ILE A 226 23.06 1.13 -7.15
C ILE A 226 22.52 0.54 -8.45
N ALA A 227 21.56 -0.39 -8.38
CA ALA A 227 21.08 -1.11 -9.55
C ALA A 227 20.22 -0.25 -10.49
N LEU A 228 19.51 0.73 -9.95
CA LEU A 228 18.61 1.61 -10.70
C LEU A 228 19.20 3.01 -10.95
N ASP A 229 20.38 3.30 -10.40
CA ASP A 229 21.01 4.63 -10.42
C ASP A 229 20.09 5.73 -9.88
N ILE A 230 19.56 5.50 -8.69
CA ILE A 230 18.63 6.41 -7.99
C ILE A 230 19.15 6.75 -6.59
N ASP A 231 18.62 7.84 -6.01
CA ASP A 231 18.95 8.22 -4.64
C ASP A 231 18.61 7.11 -3.62
N PHE A 232 19.46 6.94 -2.62
CA PHE A 232 19.32 5.91 -1.59
C PHE A 232 17.99 5.98 -0.83
N HIS A 233 17.47 7.18 -0.59
CA HIS A 233 16.21 7.38 0.15
C HIS A 233 14.97 7.23 -0.74
N SER A 234 15.14 7.07 -2.06
CA SER A 234 14.03 7.03 -3.03
C SER A 234 13.38 5.65 -3.23
N THR A 235 13.75 4.65 -2.43
CA THR A 235 13.22 3.28 -2.51
C THR A 235 12.34 2.95 -1.29
N LEU A 236 11.12 2.50 -1.56
CA LEU A 236 10.22 1.86 -0.57
C LEU A 236 10.32 0.34 -0.66
N LEU A 237 10.06 -0.35 0.45
CA LEU A 237 10.24 -1.80 0.58
C LEU A 237 8.97 -2.49 1.06
N ALA A 238 8.65 -3.67 0.52
CA ALA A 238 7.56 -4.48 1.04
C ALA A 238 7.95 -5.96 1.09
N SER A 239 7.54 -6.65 2.14
CA SER A 239 7.87 -8.06 2.38
C SER A 239 6.62 -8.81 2.84
N THR A 240 6.44 -10.05 2.42
CA THR A 240 5.33 -10.92 2.86
C THR A 240 5.78 -12.37 2.87
N GLY A 241 5.30 -13.16 3.84
CA GLY A 241 5.62 -14.60 3.95
C GLY A 241 5.90 -15.01 5.38
N VAL A 242 6.89 -15.89 5.56
CA VAL A 242 7.21 -16.46 6.88
C VAL A 242 7.78 -15.40 7.83
N ILE A 243 7.28 -15.38 9.07
CA ILE A 243 7.72 -14.51 10.17
C ILE A 243 8.87 -15.18 10.95
N GLY A 244 9.80 -14.40 11.48
CA GLY A 244 10.90 -14.87 12.35
C GLY A 244 12.12 -15.42 11.59
N VAL A 245 12.16 -15.25 10.27
CA VAL A 245 13.25 -15.71 9.41
C VAL A 245 13.95 -14.50 8.77
N PRO A 246 15.27 -14.31 8.96
CA PRO A 246 16.01 -13.23 8.31
C PRO A 246 15.92 -13.28 6.78
N LEU A 247 16.07 -12.12 6.11
CA LEU A 247 16.07 -12.11 4.65
C LEU A 247 17.31 -12.85 4.11
N PRO A 248 17.17 -13.66 3.04
CA PRO A 248 18.29 -14.27 2.36
C PRO A 248 19.01 -13.22 1.50
N MET A 249 19.73 -12.30 2.14
CA MET A 249 20.29 -11.09 1.51
C MET A 249 21.08 -11.32 0.21
N PRO A 250 21.91 -12.38 0.05
CA PRO A 250 22.54 -12.66 -1.24
C PRO A 250 21.54 -12.82 -2.39
N LYS A 251 20.41 -13.50 -2.14
CA LYS A 251 19.33 -13.66 -3.13
C LYS A 251 18.59 -12.36 -3.37
N ILE A 252 18.33 -11.58 -2.31
CA ILE A 252 17.66 -10.27 -2.42
C ILE A 252 18.50 -9.31 -3.28
N LYS A 253 19.81 -9.17 -3.00
CA LYS A 253 20.71 -8.29 -3.76
C LYS A 253 20.80 -8.68 -5.23
N LYS A 254 21.00 -9.97 -5.52
CA LYS A 254 21.00 -10.51 -6.90
C LYS A 254 19.64 -10.29 -7.57
N GLY A 255 18.55 -10.50 -6.84
CA GLY A 255 17.18 -10.31 -7.31
C GLY A 255 16.91 -8.86 -7.71
N ILE A 256 17.34 -7.89 -6.88
CA ILE A 256 17.22 -6.45 -7.18
C ILE A 256 17.97 -6.08 -8.47
N LEU A 257 19.19 -6.58 -8.66
CA LEU A 257 19.94 -6.36 -9.90
C LEU A 257 19.20 -6.93 -11.12
N ASN A 258 18.62 -8.12 -10.99
CA ASN A 258 17.85 -8.75 -12.07
C ASN A 258 16.54 -8.02 -12.35
N LEU A 259 15.85 -7.51 -11.31
CA LEU A 259 14.67 -6.65 -11.47
C LEU A 259 15.01 -5.39 -12.28
N ALA A 260 16.11 -4.72 -11.94
CA ALA A 260 16.55 -3.51 -12.64
C ALA A 260 16.84 -3.76 -14.13
N LYS A 261 17.42 -4.92 -14.46
CA LYS A 261 17.69 -5.33 -15.85
C LYS A 261 16.42 -5.73 -16.62
N ALA A 262 15.46 -6.35 -15.94
CA ALA A 262 14.25 -6.91 -16.55
C ALA A 262 13.07 -5.93 -16.61
N LYS A 263 13.21 -4.72 -16.04
CA LYS A 263 12.11 -3.76 -15.96
C LYS A 263 11.67 -3.29 -17.34
N GLY A 264 10.37 -3.12 -17.51
CA GLY A 264 9.78 -2.51 -18.70
C GLY A 264 8.31 -2.16 -18.50
N SER A 265 7.75 -1.41 -19.45
CA SER A 265 6.35 -0.91 -19.37
C SER A 265 5.31 -1.83 -20.01
N SER A 266 5.69 -3.04 -20.45
CA SER A 266 4.80 -3.96 -21.15
C SER A 266 3.79 -4.64 -20.22
N GLU A 267 2.70 -5.15 -20.81
CA GLU A 267 1.70 -5.95 -20.08
C GLU A 267 2.31 -7.19 -19.41
N VAL A 268 3.27 -7.84 -20.06
CA VAL A 268 4.00 -8.98 -19.50
C VAL A 268 4.77 -8.58 -18.25
N CYS A 269 5.45 -7.43 -18.28
CA CYS A 269 6.19 -6.91 -17.13
C CYS A 269 5.27 -6.59 -15.95
N ALA A 270 4.15 -5.89 -16.23
CA ALA A 270 3.12 -5.57 -15.24
C ALA A 270 2.50 -6.83 -14.62
N SER A 271 2.13 -7.81 -15.45
CA SER A 271 1.58 -9.10 -15.02
C SER A 271 2.59 -9.88 -14.17
N ASN A 272 3.87 -9.90 -14.57
CA ASN A 272 4.90 -10.56 -13.78
C ASN A 272 5.08 -9.92 -12.40
N ALA A 273 5.05 -8.58 -12.30
CA ALA A 273 5.08 -7.89 -11.01
C ALA A 273 3.87 -8.27 -10.13
N ALA A 274 2.66 -8.30 -10.69
CA ALA A 274 1.44 -8.71 -9.97
C ALA A 274 1.49 -10.18 -9.50
N LYS A 275 2.05 -11.09 -10.32
CA LYS A 275 2.27 -12.51 -9.95
C LYS A 275 3.30 -12.65 -8.82
N ALA A 276 4.38 -11.87 -8.88
CA ALA A 276 5.52 -12.03 -7.99
C ALA A 276 5.24 -11.64 -6.54
N ILE A 277 4.18 -10.86 -6.27
CA ILE A 277 3.78 -10.48 -4.91
C ILE A 277 2.83 -11.49 -4.25
N MET A 278 2.34 -12.48 -5.01
CA MET A 278 1.39 -13.48 -4.52
C MET A 278 2.06 -14.47 -3.57
N THR A 279 1.27 -15.00 -2.63
CA THR A 279 1.67 -16.03 -1.67
C THR A 279 0.73 -17.24 -1.73
N THR A 280 -0.26 -17.30 -0.86
CA THR A 280 -1.36 -18.28 -0.90
C THR A 280 -2.53 -17.84 -1.79
N ASP A 281 -2.41 -16.67 -2.41
CA ASP A 281 -3.33 -16.17 -3.43
C ASP A 281 -3.49 -17.17 -4.59
N THR A 282 -4.71 -17.37 -5.08
CA THR A 282 -4.96 -18.26 -6.23
C THR A 282 -4.94 -17.52 -7.57
N HIS A 283 -5.18 -16.20 -7.57
CA HIS A 283 -5.17 -15.37 -8.78
C HIS A 283 -4.54 -13.99 -8.53
N GLN A 284 -4.08 -13.35 -9.62
CA GLN A 284 -3.61 -11.97 -9.61
C GLN A 284 -4.76 -11.01 -9.27
N LYS A 285 -4.49 -10.01 -8.43
CA LYS A 285 -5.46 -8.98 -8.08
C LYS A 285 -5.00 -7.64 -8.61
N GLN A 286 -5.68 -7.16 -9.63
CA GLN A 286 -5.35 -5.92 -10.32
C GLN A 286 -6.60 -5.24 -10.86
N CYS A 287 -6.55 -3.92 -10.94
CA CYS A 287 -7.55 -3.14 -11.64
C CYS A 287 -6.97 -1.80 -12.08
N ALA A 288 -7.59 -1.20 -13.08
CA ALA A 288 -7.18 0.08 -13.60
C ALA A 288 -8.38 0.91 -14.04
N LEU A 289 -8.24 2.22 -13.98
CA LEU A 289 -9.24 3.16 -14.45
C LEU A 289 -8.60 4.40 -15.07
N GLU A 290 -9.40 5.09 -15.87
CA GLU A 290 -9.07 6.43 -16.35
C GLU A 290 -10.26 7.39 -16.17
N PHE A 291 -9.93 8.67 -16.05
CA PHE A 291 -10.90 9.77 -16.10
C PHE A 291 -10.25 11.02 -16.70
N ARG A 292 -11.05 12.07 -16.93
CA ARG A 292 -10.54 13.37 -17.39
C ARG A 292 -10.59 14.37 -16.24
N SER A 293 -9.50 15.10 -16.03
CA SER A 293 -9.48 16.29 -15.17
C SER A 293 -10.29 17.44 -15.79
N LYS A 294 -10.52 18.49 -15.01
CA LYS A 294 -11.25 19.69 -15.43
C LYS A 294 -10.65 20.35 -16.67
N ASN A 295 -9.32 20.33 -16.82
CA ASN A 295 -8.64 20.89 -17.99
C ASN A 295 -8.60 19.94 -19.21
N GLY A 296 -9.27 18.78 -19.13
CA GLY A 296 -9.34 17.79 -20.20
C GLY A 296 -8.22 16.75 -20.20
N SER A 297 -7.18 16.90 -19.36
CA SER A 297 -6.07 15.94 -19.27
C SER A 297 -6.58 14.58 -18.81
N LYS A 298 -6.15 13.52 -19.50
CA LYS A 298 -6.43 12.14 -19.13
C LYS A 298 -5.58 11.76 -17.92
N ILE A 299 -6.24 11.30 -16.87
CA ILE A 299 -5.65 10.78 -15.64
C ILE A 299 -5.84 9.26 -15.60
N ARG A 300 -4.80 8.55 -15.18
CA ARG A 300 -4.78 7.10 -15.05
C ARG A 300 -4.44 6.69 -13.63
N LEU A 301 -5.15 5.67 -13.15
CA LEU A 301 -4.88 5.02 -11.88
C LEU A 301 -4.89 3.52 -12.11
N ALA A 302 -3.90 2.83 -11.58
CA ALA A 302 -3.88 1.37 -11.55
C ALA A 302 -3.47 0.90 -10.16
N GLY A 303 -3.90 -0.28 -9.78
CA GLY A 303 -3.46 -0.89 -8.55
C GLY A 303 -3.34 -2.40 -8.64
N ILE A 304 -2.42 -2.92 -7.84
CA ILE A 304 -2.27 -4.35 -7.56
C ILE A 304 -2.36 -4.58 -6.06
N ALA A 305 -2.80 -5.77 -5.67
CA ALA A 305 -2.77 -6.20 -4.29
C ALA A 305 -2.48 -7.70 -4.17
N LYS A 306 -2.05 -8.13 -3.00
CA LYS A 306 -2.01 -9.53 -2.59
C LYS A 306 -2.70 -9.69 -1.26
N GLY A 307 -3.32 -10.83 -1.00
CA GLY A 307 -3.90 -11.20 0.29
C GLY A 307 -4.98 -12.24 0.09
N SER A 308 -4.95 -13.28 0.92
CA SER A 308 -5.91 -14.40 0.92
C SER A 308 -6.05 -14.98 2.33
N GLY A 309 -4.96 -15.05 3.09
CA GLY A 309 -4.93 -15.31 4.54
C GLY A 309 -4.23 -14.21 5.34
N MET A 310 -4.44 -14.24 6.66
CA MET A 310 -4.11 -13.18 7.61
C MET A 310 -4.72 -11.85 7.19
N ILE A 311 -6.04 -11.86 6.96
CA ILE A 311 -6.79 -10.72 6.44
C ILE A 311 -7.80 -10.17 7.46
N HIS A 312 -7.36 -9.22 8.29
CA HIS A 312 -8.23 -8.35 9.10
C HIS A 312 -7.67 -6.94 9.33
N PRO A 313 -7.77 -6.05 8.33
CA PRO A 313 -7.18 -4.71 8.36
C PRO A 313 -7.71 -3.77 9.43
N ASN A 314 -6.77 -3.29 10.23
CA ASN A 314 -6.88 -2.10 11.07
C ASN A 314 -5.73 -1.13 10.77
N MET A 315 -5.85 -0.44 9.63
CA MET A 315 -4.89 0.50 9.03
C MET A 315 -3.76 -0.06 8.17
N ALA A 316 -3.70 -1.38 7.96
CA ALA A 316 -3.64 -2.03 6.66
C ALA A 316 -3.76 -3.55 6.89
N THR A 317 -4.14 -4.34 5.88
CA THR A 317 -4.06 -5.81 5.84
C THR A 317 -4.15 -6.36 4.46
N LEU A 318 -3.01 -6.89 3.97
CA LEU A 318 -2.58 -7.04 2.57
C LEU A 318 -1.34 -6.17 2.27
N LEU A 319 -0.66 -6.50 1.16
CA LEU A 319 0.20 -5.55 0.46
C LEU A 319 -0.58 -4.99 -0.73
N GLY A 320 -0.69 -3.67 -0.82
CA GLY A 320 -1.46 -2.98 -1.85
C GLY A 320 -0.67 -1.81 -2.42
N PHE A 321 -0.69 -1.66 -3.73
CA PHE A 321 0.08 -0.64 -4.43
C PHE A 321 -0.81 0.05 -5.44
N VAL A 322 -0.93 1.37 -5.33
CA VAL A 322 -1.68 2.21 -6.27
C VAL A 322 -0.69 3.16 -6.96
N ILE A 323 -0.67 3.15 -8.29
CA ILE A 323 0.13 4.07 -9.09
C ILE A 323 -0.76 4.99 -9.91
N THR A 324 -0.29 6.20 -10.17
CA THR A 324 -1.01 7.18 -10.96
C THR A 324 -0.07 8.20 -11.60
N ASP A 325 -0.53 8.81 -12.68
CA ASP A 325 0.16 9.93 -13.33
C ASP A 325 -0.32 11.30 -12.81
N ILE A 326 -1.34 11.37 -11.93
CA ILE A 326 -1.98 12.62 -11.52
C ILE A 326 -1.01 13.63 -10.87
N ASN A 327 -0.99 14.88 -11.34
CA ASN A 327 -0.19 15.92 -10.72
C ASN A 327 -0.83 16.40 -9.40
N ILE A 328 -0.36 15.90 -8.26
CA ILE A 328 -0.91 16.15 -6.92
C ILE A 328 0.18 16.36 -5.87
N SER A 329 -0.11 17.14 -4.83
CA SER A 329 0.76 17.26 -3.65
C SER A 329 0.77 15.98 -2.79
N GLN A 330 1.91 15.67 -2.16
CA GLN A 330 2.06 14.52 -1.26
C GLN A 330 1.03 14.54 -0.12
N LYS A 331 0.79 15.72 0.47
CA LYS A 331 -0.20 15.93 1.55
C LYS A 331 -1.60 15.48 1.13
N LEU A 332 -2.04 15.86 -0.08
CA LEU A 332 -3.36 15.48 -0.57
C LEU A 332 -3.41 14.02 -1.00
N LEU A 333 -2.33 13.47 -1.59
CA LEU A 333 -2.24 12.03 -1.86
C LEU A 333 -2.39 11.20 -0.56
N GLN A 334 -1.69 11.59 0.50
CA GLN A 334 -1.79 10.96 1.82
C GLN A 334 -3.18 11.09 2.45
N LYS A 335 -3.82 12.26 2.31
CA LYS A 335 -5.18 12.49 2.81
C LYS A 335 -6.20 11.64 2.05
N ALA A 336 -6.06 11.53 0.72
CA ALA A 336 -6.92 10.70 -0.12
C ALA A 336 -6.79 9.22 0.26
N LEU A 337 -5.56 8.69 0.31
CA LEU A 337 -5.29 7.30 0.67
C LEU A 337 -5.86 6.96 2.05
N LYS A 338 -5.55 7.76 3.09
CA LYS A 338 -6.07 7.56 4.46
C LYS A 338 -7.60 7.58 4.53
N LYS A 339 -8.27 8.42 3.72
CA LYS A 339 -9.74 8.50 3.66
C LYS A 339 -10.34 7.27 3.01
N VAL A 340 -9.74 6.80 1.90
CA VAL A 340 -10.24 5.66 1.13
C VAL A 340 -10.02 4.35 1.87
N THR A 341 -8.83 4.10 2.41
CA THR A 341 -8.50 2.85 3.13
C THR A 341 -9.50 2.52 4.26
N LYS A 342 -10.04 3.53 4.95
CA LYS A 342 -11.06 3.36 6.00
C LYS A 342 -12.39 2.78 5.50
N ASN A 343 -12.66 2.84 4.20
CA ASN A 343 -13.91 2.41 3.58
C ASN A 343 -13.74 1.23 2.62
N THR A 344 -12.50 0.83 2.35
CA THR A 344 -12.17 -0.24 1.39
C THR A 344 -11.41 -1.32 2.10
N PHE A 345 -10.07 -1.23 2.14
CA PHE A 345 -9.23 -2.26 2.72
C PHE A 345 -9.60 -2.51 4.18
N ASN A 346 -9.77 -1.50 5.05
CA ASN A 346 -10.21 -1.71 6.45
C ASN A 346 -11.61 -2.34 6.61
N MET A 347 -12.37 -2.49 5.52
CA MET A 347 -13.69 -3.08 5.49
C MET A 347 -13.70 -4.53 4.98
N ILE A 348 -12.55 -5.18 4.81
CA ILE A 348 -12.50 -6.62 4.43
C ILE A 348 -12.12 -7.52 5.60
N SER A 349 -12.57 -8.78 5.66
CA SER A 349 -12.02 -9.77 6.61
C SER A 349 -12.11 -11.18 6.05
N VAL A 350 -11.05 -11.97 6.16
CA VAL A 350 -11.07 -13.42 5.92
C VAL A 350 -11.16 -14.16 7.25
N ASP A 351 -10.21 -13.91 8.16
CA ASP A 351 -9.93 -14.77 9.33
C ASP A 351 -9.84 -14.04 10.67
N ARG A 352 -9.88 -12.70 10.66
CA ARG A 352 -9.73 -11.83 11.85
C ARG A 352 -8.29 -11.58 12.30
N ASP A 353 -7.30 -12.07 11.56
CA ASP A 353 -5.89 -11.85 11.89
C ASP A 353 -5.31 -10.64 11.15
N THR A 354 -4.89 -9.62 11.90
CA THR A 354 -4.20 -8.44 11.37
C THR A 354 -2.70 -8.73 11.23
N SER A 355 -2.19 -8.71 9.99
CA SER A 355 -0.79 -9.05 9.72
C SER A 355 0.22 -8.01 10.24
N THR A 356 1.45 -8.48 10.47
CA THR A 356 2.63 -7.71 10.89
C THR A 356 3.20 -6.82 9.78
N ASN A 357 2.83 -7.08 8.53
CA ASN A 357 3.48 -6.53 7.34
C ASN A 357 2.62 -5.53 6.58
N ASP A 358 1.41 -5.32 7.05
CA ASP A 358 0.40 -4.75 6.19
C ASP A 358 0.71 -3.32 5.80
N MET A 359 0.55 -3.03 4.52
CA MET A 359 0.75 -1.71 3.98
C MET A 359 -0.01 -1.49 2.69
N VAL A 360 -0.45 -0.26 2.48
CA VAL A 360 -0.87 0.23 1.17
C VAL A 360 -0.07 1.46 0.83
N LEU A 361 0.60 1.43 -0.32
CA LEU A 361 1.40 2.53 -0.84
C LEU A 361 0.70 3.12 -2.06
N ALA A 362 0.70 4.45 -2.17
CA ALA A 362 0.26 5.16 -3.36
C ALA A 362 1.40 6.02 -3.91
N LEU A 363 1.70 5.93 -5.20
CA LEU A 363 2.76 6.68 -5.88
C LEU A 363 2.17 7.48 -7.03
N SER A 364 2.52 8.76 -7.11
CA SER A 364 2.21 9.58 -8.28
C SER A 364 3.47 10.20 -8.87
N ASN A 365 3.74 9.89 -10.13
CA ASN A 365 4.86 10.47 -10.89
C ASN A 365 4.52 11.81 -11.56
N LYS A 366 3.28 12.31 -11.39
CA LYS A 366 2.83 13.63 -11.85
C LYS A 366 2.97 13.89 -13.35
N THR A 367 3.06 12.82 -14.15
CA THR A 367 3.26 12.94 -15.60
C THR A 367 1.99 13.32 -16.36
N ALA A 368 0.83 13.27 -15.71
CA ALA A 368 -0.40 13.81 -16.25
C ALA A 368 -0.34 15.35 -16.30
N LYS A 369 -0.72 15.91 -17.46
CA LYS A 369 -0.70 17.36 -17.72
C LYS A 369 -1.83 18.15 -17.04
N ASN A 370 -2.39 17.62 -15.95
CA ASN A 370 -3.33 18.36 -15.12
C ASN A 370 -2.61 19.41 -14.26
N GLU A 371 -3.35 20.43 -13.84
CA GLU A 371 -2.86 21.41 -12.87
C GLU A 371 -2.52 20.74 -11.54
N LEU A 372 -1.49 21.25 -10.86
CA LEU A 372 -1.05 20.71 -9.57
C LEU A 372 -2.18 20.82 -8.53
N ILE A 373 -2.63 19.68 -8.04
CA ILE A 373 -3.69 19.62 -7.04
C ILE A 373 -3.13 19.88 -5.63
N VAL A 374 -3.46 21.06 -5.08
CA VAL A 374 -3.11 21.48 -3.71
C VAL A 374 -4.32 21.84 -2.84
N ASP A 375 -5.52 22.02 -3.42
CA ASP A 375 -6.77 22.29 -2.69
C ASP A 375 -7.69 21.07 -2.67
N GLU A 376 -8.08 20.64 -1.47
CA GLU A 376 -9.02 19.54 -1.25
C GLU A 376 -10.46 19.82 -1.69
N ARG A 377 -10.79 21.10 -1.91
CA ARG A 377 -12.10 21.52 -2.41
C ARG A 377 -12.19 21.44 -3.93
N SER A 378 -11.04 21.33 -4.61
CA SER A 378 -10.97 21.24 -6.06
C SER A 378 -11.74 20.02 -6.58
N VAL A 379 -12.35 20.18 -7.75
CA VAL A 379 -13.13 19.12 -8.38
C VAL A 379 -12.24 17.95 -8.78
N ASP A 380 -11.01 18.23 -9.24
CA ASP A 380 -10.05 17.20 -9.61
C ASP A 380 -9.59 16.37 -8.39
N TYR A 381 -9.42 16.99 -7.21
CA TYR A 381 -9.15 16.22 -6.00
C TYR A 381 -10.31 15.31 -5.61
N LYS A 382 -11.56 15.81 -5.67
CA LYS A 382 -12.75 14.99 -5.40
C LYS A 382 -12.86 13.81 -6.37
N SER A 383 -12.58 14.07 -7.65
CA SER A 383 -12.56 13.06 -8.71
C SER A 383 -11.46 12.02 -8.46
N PHE A 384 -10.26 12.46 -8.09
CA PHE A 384 -9.17 11.57 -7.71
C PHE A 384 -9.54 10.70 -6.50
N VAL A 385 -10.15 11.27 -5.46
CA VAL A 385 -10.62 10.52 -4.27
C VAL A 385 -11.67 9.48 -4.65
N GLN A 386 -12.55 9.76 -5.62
CA GLN A 386 -13.49 8.79 -6.15
C GLN A 386 -12.78 7.69 -6.94
N GLY A 387 -11.82 8.04 -7.81
CA GLY A 387 -11.03 7.07 -8.57
C GLY A 387 -10.25 6.11 -7.65
N ILE A 388 -9.49 6.63 -6.68
CA ILE A 388 -8.75 5.78 -5.74
C ILE A 388 -9.69 4.95 -4.86
N MET A 389 -10.89 5.44 -4.53
CA MET A 389 -11.93 4.64 -3.88
C MET A 389 -12.36 3.45 -4.72
N MET A 390 -12.61 3.64 -6.02
CA MET A 390 -13.01 2.55 -6.92
C MET A 390 -11.91 1.50 -7.07
N ILE A 391 -10.64 1.92 -7.25
CA ILE A 391 -9.50 0.99 -7.30
C ILE A 391 -9.41 0.17 -6.01
N CYS A 392 -9.42 0.84 -4.85
CA CYS A 392 -9.25 0.14 -3.58
C CYS A 392 -10.48 -0.73 -3.22
N ASP A 393 -11.71 -0.34 -3.57
CA ASP A 393 -12.93 -1.13 -3.34
C ASP A 393 -12.90 -2.41 -4.20
N GLU A 394 -12.48 -2.30 -5.46
CA GLU A 394 -12.36 -3.45 -6.37
C GLU A 394 -11.27 -4.42 -5.89
N LEU A 395 -10.08 -3.92 -5.53
CA LEU A 395 -9.03 -4.77 -4.96
C LEU A 395 -9.46 -5.41 -3.64
N SER A 396 -10.20 -4.69 -2.79
CA SER A 396 -10.77 -5.22 -1.54
C SER A 396 -11.72 -6.39 -1.80
N ARG A 397 -12.57 -6.27 -2.83
CA ARG A 397 -13.49 -7.33 -3.25
C ARG A 397 -12.73 -8.54 -3.80
N GLN A 398 -11.71 -8.33 -4.65
CA GLN A 398 -10.88 -9.41 -5.19
C GLN A 398 -10.14 -10.18 -4.08
N ILE A 399 -9.68 -9.50 -3.02
CA ILE A 399 -9.04 -10.13 -1.86
C ILE A 399 -10.04 -10.98 -1.08
N ALA A 400 -11.21 -10.43 -0.74
CA ALA A 400 -12.21 -11.17 0.00
C ALA A 400 -12.74 -12.38 -0.78
N LYS A 401 -12.87 -12.26 -2.12
CA LYS A 401 -13.30 -13.37 -2.98
C LYS A 401 -12.24 -14.49 -3.06
N ASP A 402 -10.96 -14.13 -2.98
CA ASP A 402 -9.82 -15.07 -2.98
C ASP A 402 -9.33 -15.39 -1.57
N GLY A 403 -10.22 -15.41 -0.58
CA GLY A 403 -9.87 -15.85 0.78
C GLY A 403 -9.42 -17.31 0.78
N GLU A 404 -8.48 -17.68 1.65
CA GLU A 404 -7.98 -19.06 1.73
C GLU A 404 -9.12 -20.08 1.92
N GLY A 405 -9.27 -20.98 0.95
CA GLY A 405 -10.33 -21.99 0.96
C GLY A 405 -11.75 -21.46 0.75
N ALA A 406 -11.93 -20.16 0.48
CA ALA A 406 -13.24 -19.56 0.27
C ALA A 406 -13.95 -20.17 -0.94
N SER A 407 -15.26 -20.43 -0.80
CA SER A 407 -16.12 -20.80 -1.93
C SER A 407 -17.03 -19.65 -2.34
N LYS A 408 -17.28 -18.68 -1.45
CA LYS A 408 -18.19 -17.56 -1.69
C LYS A 408 -17.66 -16.25 -1.13
N LEU A 409 -17.87 -15.18 -1.88
CA LEU A 409 -17.74 -13.81 -1.40
C LEU A 409 -19.00 -13.43 -0.60
N ILE A 410 -18.79 -12.86 0.58
CA ILE A 410 -19.83 -12.26 1.41
C ILE A 410 -19.68 -10.75 1.37
N THR A 411 -20.74 -10.04 0.99
CA THR A 411 -20.83 -8.58 1.09
C THR A 411 -21.86 -8.20 2.14
N ALA A 412 -21.45 -7.55 3.23
CA ALA A 412 -22.40 -6.95 4.17
C ALA A 412 -22.56 -5.46 3.89
N SER A 413 -23.79 -5.00 3.70
CA SER A 413 -24.14 -3.60 3.50
C SER A 413 -25.09 -3.14 4.60
N VAL A 414 -24.67 -2.14 5.36
CA VAL A 414 -25.53 -1.51 6.37
C VAL A 414 -25.94 -0.14 5.84
N GLN A 415 -27.24 0.09 5.74
CA GLN A 415 -27.87 1.27 5.16
C GLN A 415 -28.60 2.08 6.21
N ASN A 416 -28.78 3.38 5.94
CA ASN A 416 -29.52 4.31 6.78
C ASN A 416 -29.16 4.21 8.26
N ALA A 417 -27.86 4.13 8.57
CA ALA A 417 -27.37 4.08 9.94
C ALA A 417 -27.28 5.49 10.55
N PRO A 418 -27.39 5.62 11.88
CA PRO A 418 -27.22 6.91 12.59
C PRO A 418 -25.86 7.56 12.37
N SER A 419 -24.83 6.76 12.07
CA SER A 419 -23.52 7.27 11.70
C SER A 419 -22.73 6.29 10.83
N LYS A 420 -21.75 6.81 10.09
CA LYS A 420 -20.82 5.98 9.31
C LYS A 420 -20.00 5.04 10.21
N ARG A 421 -19.75 5.41 11.47
CA ARG A 421 -19.05 4.55 12.45
C ARG A 421 -19.90 3.32 12.78
N VAL A 422 -21.19 3.54 13.08
CA VAL A 422 -22.16 2.46 13.36
C VAL A 422 -22.27 1.53 12.15
N ALA A 423 -22.50 2.08 10.94
CA ALA A 423 -22.59 1.29 9.72
C ALA A 423 -21.35 0.41 9.49
N ARG A 424 -20.15 0.97 9.65
CA ARG A 424 -18.89 0.20 9.48
C ARG A 424 -18.75 -0.91 10.50
N LYS A 425 -19.01 -0.63 11.78
CA LYS A 425 -18.89 -1.63 12.84
C LYS A 425 -19.84 -2.80 12.61
N LEU A 426 -21.10 -2.52 12.30
CA LEU A 426 -22.10 -3.54 12.02
C LEU A 426 -21.74 -4.38 10.77
N ALA A 427 -21.44 -3.73 9.64
CA ALA A 427 -21.06 -4.43 8.41
C ALA A 427 -19.82 -5.32 8.60
N LYS A 428 -18.80 -4.78 9.28
CA LYS A 428 -17.57 -5.52 9.60
C LYS A 428 -17.85 -6.70 10.54
N SER A 429 -18.73 -6.53 11.52
CA SER A 429 -19.09 -7.58 12.49
C SER A 429 -19.77 -8.77 11.80
N ILE A 430 -20.68 -8.51 10.85
CA ILE A 430 -21.37 -9.54 10.07
C ILE A 430 -20.37 -10.39 9.30
N ILE A 431 -19.51 -9.77 8.47
CA ILE A 431 -18.54 -10.52 7.64
C ILE A 431 -17.42 -11.19 8.45
N SER A 432 -17.24 -10.78 9.70
CA SER A 432 -16.25 -11.40 10.59
C SER A 432 -16.83 -12.61 11.32
N SER A 433 -18.15 -12.74 11.50
CA SER A 433 -18.77 -13.80 12.30
C SER A 433 -18.52 -15.20 11.75
N ASN A 434 -17.82 -16.07 12.48
CA ASN A 434 -17.61 -17.47 12.05
C ASN A 434 -18.95 -18.18 11.82
N LEU A 435 -19.95 -17.94 12.68
CA LEU A 435 -21.27 -18.54 12.51
C LEU A 435 -21.97 -18.06 11.23
N VAL A 436 -21.88 -16.77 10.88
CA VAL A 436 -22.40 -16.26 9.60
C VAL A 436 -21.62 -16.86 8.43
N LYS A 437 -20.29 -16.88 8.52
CA LYS A 437 -19.41 -17.46 7.48
C LYS A 437 -19.74 -18.94 7.22
N CYS A 438 -19.96 -19.74 8.26
CA CYS A 438 -20.38 -21.14 8.14
C CYS A 438 -21.81 -21.27 7.59
N ALA A 439 -22.74 -20.40 7.99
CA ALA A 439 -24.11 -20.43 7.47
C ALA A 439 -24.14 -20.15 5.96
N VAL A 440 -23.35 -19.17 5.50
CA VAL A 440 -23.22 -18.87 4.06
C VAL A 440 -22.57 -20.03 3.29
N TYR A 441 -21.54 -20.67 3.85
CA TYR A 441 -20.98 -21.91 3.27
C TYR A 441 -22.07 -22.97 3.09
N GLY A 442 -22.84 -23.25 4.16
CA GLY A 442 -23.91 -24.24 4.20
C GLY A 442 -25.21 -23.87 3.47
N ASN A 443 -25.25 -22.75 2.74
CA ASN A 443 -26.46 -22.23 2.09
C ASN A 443 -27.64 -21.90 3.03
N ASP A 444 -27.36 -21.61 4.30
CA ASP A 444 -28.36 -21.35 5.35
C ASP A 444 -28.62 -19.83 5.51
N ALA A 445 -29.87 -19.40 5.32
CA ALA A 445 -30.32 -18.01 5.47
C ALA A 445 -30.54 -17.62 6.95
N ASN A 446 -29.50 -17.83 7.76
CA ASN A 446 -29.59 -17.74 9.20
C ASN A 446 -29.60 -16.29 9.73
N TRP A 447 -30.77 -15.67 9.75
CA TRP A 447 -30.98 -14.32 10.26
C TRP A 447 -30.55 -14.17 11.73
N GLY A 448 -30.71 -15.22 12.54
CA GLY A 448 -30.35 -15.21 13.96
C GLY A 448 -28.85 -15.00 14.16
N ARG A 449 -28.01 -15.71 13.38
CA ARG A 449 -26.54 -15.52 13.38
C ARG A 449 -26.13 -14.13 12.90
N ILE A 450 -26.84 -13.57 11.91
CA ILE A 450 -26.60 -12.21 11.42
C ILE A 450 -26.92 -11.18 12.52
N LEU A 451 -28.09 -11.29 13.15
CA LEU A 451 -28.51 -10.37 14.21
C LEU A 451 -27.63 -10.48 15.45
N CYS A 452 -27.23 -11.70 15.84
CA CYS A 452 -26.25 -11.94 16.90
C CYS A 452 -24.94 -11.20 16.60
N ALA A 453 -24.43 -11.31 15.37
CA ALA A 453 -23.22 -10.61 14.94
C ALA A 453 -23.36 -9.08 15.01
N MET A 454 -24.53 -8.54 14.64
CA MET A 454 -24.82 -7.12 14.81
C MET A 454 -24.90 -6.73 16.28
N GLY A 455 -25.50 -7.57 17.13
CA GLY A 455 -25.70 -7.33 18.56
C GLY A 455 -24.39 -7.17 19.35
N TYR A 456 -23.37 -7.98 19.05
CA TYR A 456 -22.07 -7.86 19.73
C TYR A 456 -21.10 -6.84 19.09
N ALA A 457 -21.52 -6.07 18.08
CA ALA A 457 -20.63 -5.15 17.34
C ALA A 457 -20.09 -3.96 18.17
N GLY A 458 -20.54 -3.81 19.41
CA GLY A 458 -20.12 -2.75 20.33
C GLY A 458 -20.55 -1.35 19.87
N VAL A 459 -21.74 -1.26 19.28
CA VAL A 459 -22.46 -0.03 18.91
C VAL A 459 -23.95 -0.23 19.07
N GLU A 460 -24.65 0.82 19.47
CA GLU A 460 -26.11 0.85 19.48
C GLU A 460 -26.67 1.09 18.07
N PHE A 461 -27.82 0.46 17.81
CA PHE A 461 -28.61 0.63 16.59
C PHE A 461 -30.09 0.28 16.86
N PRO A 462 -31.04 0.84 16.11
CA PRO A 462 -32.47 0.63 16.34
C PRO A 462 -32.92 -0.74 15.81
N LYS A 463 -32.68 -1.80 16.60
CA LYS A 463 -32.97 -3.20 16.21
C LYS A 463 -34.44 -3.43 15.86
N GLU A 464 -35.36 -2.69 16.47
CA GLU A 464 -36.81 -2.75 16.24
C GLU A 464 -37.22 -2.18 14.87
N LYS A 465 -36.33 -1.44 14.20
CA LYS A 465 -36.57 -0.88 12.86
C LYS A 465 -35.81 -1.63 11.75
N LEU A 466 -35.05 -2.65 12.13
CA LEU A 466 -34.14 -3.34 11.23
C LEU A 466 -34.90 -4.15 10.19
N ASP A 467 -34.57 -3.95 8.92
CA ASP A 467 -34.88 -4.89 7.85
C ASP A 467 -33.60 -5.64 7.45
N LEU A 468 -33.70 -6.96 7.29
CA LEU A 468 -32.62 -7.79 6.76
C LEU A 468 -33.08 -8.48 5.49
N LYS A 469 -32.20 -8.47 4.48
CA LYS A 469 -32.38 -9.24 3.25
C LYS A 469 -31.07 -9.82 2.76
N ILE A 470 -31.19 -10.95 2.08
CA ILE A 470 -30.08 -11.62 1.40
C ILE A 470 -30.34 -11.56 -0.10
N THR A 471 -29.31 -11.20 -0.87
CA THR A 471 -29.37 -11.13 -2.32
C THR A 471 -28.19 -11.83 -2.96
N SER A 472 -28.42 -12.36 -4.15
CA SER A 472 -27.38 -12.88 -5.05
C SER A 472 -27.88 -12.81 -6.49
N LYS A 473 -27.14 -13.39 -7.43
CA LYS A 473 -27.62 -13.59 -8.81
C LYS A 473 -28.91 -14.43 -8.87
N GLY A 474 -29.18 -15.26 -7.86
CA GLY A 474 -30.37 -16.10 -7.76
C GLY A 474 -31.65 -15.38 -7.29
N GLY A 475 -31.55 -14.09 -6.98
CA GLY A 475 -32.66 -13.23 -6.54
C GLY A 475 -32.45 -12.65 -5.14
N GLU A 476 -33.57 -12.26 -4.52
CA GLU A 476 -33.62 -11.62 -3.20
C GLU A 476 -34.62 -12.34 -2.28
N ILE A 477 -34.26 -12.42 -0.99
CA ILE A 477 -35.13 -12.87 0.09
C ILE A 477 -35.03 -11.92 1.28
N ILE A 478 -36.19 -11.44 1.75
CA ILE A 478 -36.30 -10.64 2.97
C ILE A 478 -36.50 -11.63 4.12
N ILE A 479 -35.64 -11.56 5.13
CA ILE A 479 -35.61 -12.50 6.25
C ILE A 479 -36.05 -11.85 7.57
N MET A 480 -36.07 -10.52 7.62
CA MET A 480 -36.54 -9.74 8.76
C MET A 480 -37.14 -8.42 8.29
N LYS A 481 -38.24 -8.01 8.91
CA LYS A 481 -38.87 -6.71 8.69
C LYS A 481 -39.26 -6.08 10.02
N ASN A 482 -38.92 -4.81 10.24
CA ASN A 482 -39.17 -4.08 11.49
C ASN A 482 -38.74 -4.87 12.74
N GLY A 483 -37.52 -5.42 12.70
CA GLY A 483 -36.95 -6.20 13.82
C GLY A 483 -37.58 -7.56 14.06
N GLN A 484 -38.57 -7.97 13.26
CA GLN A 484 -39.27 -9.26 13.39
C GLN A 484 -38.89 -10.21 12.27
N ALA A 485 -38.59 -11.46 12.62
CA ALA A 485 -38.28 -12.50 11.65
C ALA A 485 -39.51 -12.80 10.78
N LEU A 486 -39.27 -13.05 9.48
CA LEU A 486 -40.31 -13.51 8.56
C LEU A 486 -40.21 -15.02 8.39
N GLN A 487 -41.33 -15.69 8.12
CA GLN A 487 -41.29 -17.04 7.56
C GLN A 487 -40.70 -16.96 6.15
N ILE A 488 -39.64 -17.74 5.91
CA ILE A 488 -38.93 -17.75 4.64
C ILE A 488 -39.14 -19.07 3.90
N ASN A 489 -39.13 -19.00 2.57
CA ASN A 489 -39.11 -20.19 1.74
C ASN A 489 -37.67 -20.74 1.68
N GLU A 490 -37.41 -21.84 2.38
CA GLU A 490 -36.07 -22.43 2.50
C GLU A 490 -35.47 -22.87 1.15
N LYS A 491 -36.29 -23.37 0.22
CA LYS A 491 -35.83 -23.72 -1.13
C LYS A 491 -35.34 -22.48 -1.88
N LYS A 492 -36.06 -21.36 -1.77
CA LYS A 492 -35.67 -20.07 -2.34
C LYS A 492 -34.39 -19.54 -1.69
N ALA A 493 -34.30 -19.62 -0.36
CA ALA A 493 -33.12 -19.22 0.40
C ALA A 493 -31.86 -19.99 -0.02
N THR A 494 -31.95 -21.32 -0.06
CA THR A 494 -30.87 -22.22 -0.50
C THR A 494 -30.41 -21.87 -1.91
N ARG A 495 -31.34 -21.66 -2.85
CA ARG A 495 -31.01 -21.27 -4.23
C ARG A 495 -30.27 -19.93 -4.29
N ILE A 496 -30.71 -18.93 -3.53
CA ILE A 496 -30.06 -17.62 -3.48
C ILE A 496 -28.64 -17.76 -2.91
N LEU A 497 -28.47 -18.51 -1.83
CA LEU A 497 -27.18 -18.69 -1.17
C LEU A 497 -26.22 -19.62 -1.92
N GLY A 498 -26.71 -20.42 -2.87
CA GLY A 498 -25.92 -21.32 -3.71
C GLY A 498 -24.98 -20.64 -4.71
N PHE A 499 -25.06 -19.31 -4.87
CA PHE A 499 -24.19 -18.55 -5.76
C PHE A 499 -22.86 -18.14 -5.09
N ASP A 500 -21.86 -17.86 -5.93
CA ASP A 500 -20.49 -17.49 -5.53
C ASP A 500 -20.39 -16.11 -4.86
N GLU A 501 -21.43 -15.28 -4.96
CA GLU A 501 -21.48 -13.95 -4.37
C GLU A 501 -22.82 -13.72 -3.66
N VAL A 502 -22.73 -13.55 -2.34
CA VAL A 502 -23.87 -13.36 -1.45
C VAL A 502 -23.77 -11.99 -0.80
N SER A 503 -24.86 -11.23 -0.83
CA SER A 503 -24.97 -9.93 -0.17
C SER A 503 -25.98 -9.97 0.95
N ILE A 504 -25.57 -9.56 2.15
CA ILE A 504 -26.42 -9.35 3.32
C ILE A 504 -26.65 -7.84 3.44
N ILE A 505 -27.90 -7.40 3.36
CA ILE A 505 -28.27 -5.99 3.44
C ILE A 505 -29.09 -5.77 4.70
N ALA A 506 -28.61 -4.87 5.55
CA ALA A 506 -29.25 -4.44 6.79
C ALA A 506 -29.65 -2.96 6.68
N ASP A 507 -30.94 -2.67 6.70
CA ASP A 507 -31.45 -1.30 6.69
C ASP A 507 -31.93 -0.90 8.08
N LEU A 508 -31.31 0.15 8.65
CA LEU A 508 -31.64 0.68 9.97
C LEU A 508 -32.70 1.79 9.96
N LYS A 509 -33.19 2.17 8.77
CA LYS A 509 -34.26 3.15 8.53
C LYS A 509 -34.06 4.51 9.20
N ASN A 510 -32.82 4.92 9.49
CA ASN A 510 -32.52 6.29 9.90
C ASN A 510 -32.37 7.19 8.67
N THR A 511 -33.52 7.67 8.17
CA THR A 511 -33.60 8.51 6.97
C THR A 511 -33.11 9.95 7.21
N ASN A 512 -33.16 10.44 8.45
CA ASN A 512 -32.72 11.79 8.82
C ASN A 512 -31.20 12.00 8.63
N SER A 513 -30.41 10.92 8.63
CA SER A 513 -28.95 10.99 8.57
C SER A 513 -28.33 9.83 7.78
N ALA A 514 -28.94 9.44 6.65
CA ALA A 514 -28.60 8.24 5.87
C ALA A 514 -27.08 8.06 5.63
N LYS A 515 -26.42 7.28 6.51
CA LYS A 515 -25.03 6.83 6.34
C LYS A 515 -25.02 5.34 6.10
N SER A 516 -24.27 4.92 5.09
CA SER A 516 -24.14 3.50 4.75
C SER A 516 -22.69 3.06 4.76
N ALA A 517 -22.42 1.78 4.98
CA ALA A 517 -21.09 1.19 4.81
C ALA A 517 -21.22 -0.22 4.24
N LYS A 518 -20.21 -0.60 3.46
CA LYS A 518 -20.08 -1.92 2.85
C LYS A 518 -18.82 -2.57 3.38
N ALA A 519 -18.88 -3.87 3.62
CA ALA A 519 -17.78 -4.71 4.06
C ALA A 519 -17.75 -6.00 3.24
N TYR A 520 -16.56 -6.54 3.02
CA TYR A 520 -16.38 -7.79 2.29
C TYR A 520 -15.75 -8.85 3.18
N GLY A 521 -16.15 -10.09 3.01
CA GLY A 521 -15.44 -11.25 3.55
C GLY A 521 -15.71 -12.45 2.68
N CYS A 522 -15.39 -13.62 3.18
CA CYS A 522 -15.73 -14.89 2.56
C CYS A 522 -16.43 -15.79 3.56
N ASP A 523 -16.95 -16.92 3.09
CA ASP A 523 -17.39 -18.02 3.94
C ASP A 523 -16.23 -18.69 4.72
N LEU A 524 -16.56 -19.66 5.59
CA LEU A 524 -15.58 -20.46 6.33
C LEU A 524 -15.79 -21.92 5.93
N THR A 525 -14.77 -22.52 5.32
CA THR A 525 -14.83 -23.86 4.75
C THR A 525 -13.83 -24.80 5.43
N PRO A 526 -13.98 -26.13 5.30
CA PRO A 526 -12.96 -27.09 5.74
C PRO A 526 -11.58 -26.84 5.08
N GLN A 527 -11.57 -26.34 3.84
CA GLN A 527 -10.34 -26.05 3.10
C GLN A 527 -9.48 -24.97 3.78
N TYR A 528 -10.10 -23.98 4.42
CA TYR A 528 -9.37 -22.99 5.22
C TYR A 528 -8.56 -23.66 6.34
N ILE A 529 -9.15 -24.64 7.03
CA ILE A 529 -8.51 -25.39 8.10
C ILE A 529 -7.35 -26.22 7.54
N SER A 530 -7.58 -26.98 6.46
CA SER A 530 -6.52 -27.79 5.83
C SER A 530 -5.32 -26.94 5.39
N ILE A 531 -5.55 -25.82 4.69
CA ILE A 531 -4.46 -24.93 4.23
C ILE A 531 -3.62 -24.42 5.41
N ASN A 532 -4.27 -24.03 6.51
CA ASN A 532 -3.59 -23.39 7.63
C ASN A 532 -3.02 -24.37 8.65
N ALA A 533 -3.56 -25.59 8.74
CA ALA A 533 -2.99 -26.68 9.53
C ALA A 533 -1.67 -27.20 8.92
N ASP A 534 -1.61 -27.27 7.59
CA ASP A 534 -0.47 -27.84 6.86
C ASP A 534 0.55 -26.78 6.39
N TYR A 535 0.35 -25.49 6.69
CA TYR A 535 1.12 -24.38 6.11
C TYR A 535 2.65 -24.44 6.30
N ARG A 536 3.12 -25.11 7.37
CA ARG A 536 4.54 -25.23 7.72
C ARG A 536 5.09 -26.66 7.58
N SER A 537 4.26 -27.61 7.20
CA SER A 537 4.60 -29.04 7.11
C SER A 537 5.20 -29.40 5.76
#